data_AF-A0A5E4LW92-F1
#
_entry.id   AF-A0A5E4LW92-F1
#
_cell.length_a   1.000
_cell.length_b   1.000
_cell.length_c   1.000
_cell.angle_alpha   90.00
_cell.angle_beta   90.00
_cell.angle_gamma   90.00
#
_symmetry.space_group_name_H-M   'P 1'
#
loop_
_entity.id
_entity.type
_entity.pdbx_description
1 polymer ?
#
loop_
_entity_poly.entity_id
_entity_poly.type
_entity_poly.pdbx_seq_one_letter_code
_entity_poly.pdbx_strand_id
1 'polypeptide(L)'
;MKIFLLFTFVFALIGINSAYGYGEVSATDFRIVNSLGEDIKSPVVDQQLNLQTSLQNVSGKNTDWAYIVQISDANGAIVDLNYATGSLVSNQTLTAALSWTPHISGTYKIEAFIWDDLRDIDPLAPMTTSTITVT
;
A
#
# COMPACT_ATOMS: atom_id res chain seq x y z
N MET A 1 -41.80 -16.92 30.78
CA MET A 1 -40.75 -16.07 31.40
C MET A 1 -39.42 -16.50 30.81
N LYS A 2 -38.87 -15.73 29.87
CA LYS A 2 -37.60 -16.06 29.18
C LYS A 2 -36.44 -15.60 30.06
N ILE A 3 -35.58 -16.52 30.49
CA ILE A 3 -34.33 -16.21 31.19
C ILE A 3 -33.32 -15.72 30.14
N PHE A 4 -32.67 -14.58 30.39
CA PHE A 4 -31.55 -14.09 29.59
C PHE A 4 -30.24 -14.54 30.26
N LEU A 5 -29.40 -15.24 29.51
CA LEU A 5 -28.03 -15.58 29.92
C LEU A 5 -27.12 -14.38 29.60
N LEU A 6 -26.57 -13.77 30.65
CA LEU A 6 -25.57 -12.72 30.54
C LEU A 6 -24.19 -13.38 30.39
N PHE A 7 -23.56 -13.29 29.22
CA PHE A 7 -22.17 -13.71 29.03
C PHE A 7 -21.25 -12.53 29.36
N THR A 8 -20.58 -12.57 30.51
CA THR A 8 -19.44 -11.69 30.80
C THR A 8 -18.20 -12.23 30.09
N PHE A 9 -17.71 -11.47 29.11
CA PHE A 9 -16.45 -11.76 28.42
C PHE A 9 -15.28 -11.18 29.25
N VAL A 10 -14.47 -12.05 29.84
CA VAL A 10 -13.24 -11.66 30.53
C VAL A 10 -12.12 -11.59 29.48
N PHE A 11 -11.61 -10.40 29.18
CA PHE A 11 -10.39 -10.25 28.38
C PHE A 11 -9.18 -10.60 29.24
N ALA A 12 -8.58 -11.75 29.00
CA ALA A 12 -7.23 -12.04 29.45
C ALA A 12 -6.24 -11.28 28.55
N LEU A 13 -5.41 -10.40 29.12
CA LEU A 13 -4.25 -9.81 28.45
C LEU A 13 -3.24 -10.93 28.16
N ILE A 14 -3.38 -11.57 27.01
CA ILE A 14 -2.34 -12.41 26.41
C ILE A 14 -1.50 -11.48 25.54
N GLY A 15 -0.19 -11.46 25.76
CA GLY A 15 0.75 -10.66 25.01
C GLY A 15 0.56 -10.84 23.50
N ILE A 16 0.29 -9.72 22.82
CA ILE A 16 0.20 -9.63 21.36
C ILE A 16 1.60 -9.78 20.76
N ASN A 17 2.06 -11.02 20.58
CA ASN A 17 3.03 -11.31 19.53
C ASN A 17 2.26 -11.25 18.22
N SER A 18 2.48 -10.22 17.40
CA SER A 18 1.78 -10.03 16.13
C SER A 18 2.08 -11.19 15.18
N ALA A 19 1.11 -12.10 15.03
CA ALA A 19 1.15 -13.27 14.15
C ALA A 19 0.85 -12.93 12.67
N TYR A 20 1.19 -11.72 12.22
CA TYR A 20 1.03 -11.28 10.84
C TYR A 20 2.42 -10.89 10.31
N GLY A 21 2.80 -11.34 9.11
CA GLY A 21 4.13 -11.20 8.47
C GLY A 21 4.65 -9.78 8.22
N TYR A 22 4.07 -8.77 8.89
CA TYR A 22 4.55 -7.39 8.85
C TYR A 22 5.92 -7.28 9.51
N GLY A 23 6.87 -6.65 8.81
CA GLY A 23 8.11 -6.19 9.41
C GLY A 23 9.38 -6.69 8.77
N GLU A 24 9.33 -7.39 7.64
CA GLU A 24 10.53 -7.62 6.83
C GLU A 24 10.92 -6.39 5.99
N VAL A 25 9.91 -5.63 5.53
CA VAL A 25 10.10 -4.38 4.79
C VAL A 25 9.35 -3.24 5.48
N SER A 26 10.05 -2.13 5.68
CA SER A 26 9.45 -0.86 6.07
C SER A 26 9.04 -0.10 4.81
N ALA A 27 7.76 0.25 4.71
CA ALA A 27 7.20 1.06 3.64
C ALA A 27 6.83 2.44 4.18
N THR A 28 7.41 3.50 3.62
CA THR A 28 7.27 4.86 4.13
C THR A 28 7.18 5.87 2.99
N ASP A 29 6.78 7.09 3.31
CA ASP A 29 6.82 8.24 2.41
C ASP A 29 6.12 7.99 1.06
N PHE A 30 4.87 7.53 1.10
CA PHE A 30 4.06 7.44 -0.10
C PHE A 30 3.84 8.83 -0.69
N ARG A 31 4.20 9.03 -1.95
CA ARG A 31 4.11 10.32 -2.64
C ARG A 31 3.56 10.17 -4.05
N ILE A 32 2.84 11.20 -4.48
CA ILE A 32 2.36 11.36 -5.86
C ILE A 32 3.18 12.51 -6.45
N VAL A 33 4.04 12.20 -7.41
CA VAL A 33 5.02 13.16 -7.93
C VAL A 33 5.01 13.25 -9.45
N ASN A 34 5.55 14.32 -10.00
CA ASN A 34 5.78 14.48 -11.44
C ASN A 34 7.07 13.75 -11.90
N SER A 35 7.45 13.92 -13.16
CA SER A 35 8.68 13.34 -13.72
C SER A 35 9.98 13.88 -13.11
N LEU A 36 9.91 15.00 -12.38
CA LEU A 36 11.05 15.62 -11.69
C LEU A 36 11.11 15.23 -10.19
N GLY A 37 10.13 14.47 -9.68
CA GLY A 37 10.05 14.07 -8.28
C GLY A 37 9.39 15.10 -7.35
N GLU A 38 8.74 16.11 -7.92
CA GLU A 38 8.02 17.15 -7.17
C GLU A 38 6.59 16.70 -6.87
N ASP A 39 6.09 16.98 -5.66
CA ASP A 39 4.74 16.58 -5.26
C ASP A 39 3.65 17.24 -6.12
N ILE A 40 2.71 16.41 -6.58
CA ILE A 40 1.50 16.86 -7.25
C ILE A 40 0.35 16.81 -6.23
N LYS A 41 -0.25 17.95 -5.94
CA LYS A 41 -1.43 18.05 -5.05
C LYS A 41 -2.76 18.18 -5.81
N SER A 42 -2.71 18.70 -7.03
CA SER A 42 -3.87 18.93 -7.88
C SER A 42 -3.57 18.47 -9.31
N PRO A 43 -3.62 17.15 -9.57
CA PRO A 43 -3.40 16.62 -10.91
C PRO A 43 -4.54 17.01 -11.87
N VAL A 44 -4.21 17.14 -13.15
CA VAL A 44 -5.21 17.34 -14.22
C VAL A 44 -5.36 16.08 -15.06
N VAL A 45 -6.46 15.99 -15.81
CA VAL A 45 -6.67 14.94 -16.80
C VAL A 45 -5.48 14.87 -17.78
N ASP A 46 -5.10 13.64 -18.15
CA ASP A 46 -3.98 13.30 -19.03
C ASP A 46 -2.59 13.68 -18.50
N GLN A 47 -2.48 14.11 -17.24
CA GLN A 47 -1.19 14.29 -16.57
C GLN A 47 -0.66 12.97 -16.03
N GLN A 48 0.53 12.55 -16.48
CA GLN A 48 1.21 11.40 -15.88
C GLN A 48 1.65 11.70 -14.45
N LEU A 49 1.29 10.81 -13.52
CA LEU A 49 1.64 10.81 -12.11
C LEU A 49 2.56 9.63 -11.81
N ASN A 50 3.53 9.81 -10.91
CA ASN A 50 4.36 8.74 -10.38
C ASN A 50 4.00 8.48 -8.92
N LEU A 51 3.60 7.25 -8.62
CA LEU A 51 3.14 6.78 -7.32
C LEU A 51 4.28 6.06 -6.62
N GLN A 52 4.96 6.76 -5.72
CA GLN A 52 6.23 6.34 -5.15
C GLN A 52 6.10 5.93 -3.69
N THR A 53 6.81 4.89 -3.28
CA THR A 53 6.96 4.49 -1.87
C THR A 53 8.42 4.17 -1.58
N SER A 54 8.95 4.65 -0.45
CA SER A 54 10.27 4.27 0.05
C SER A 54 10.19 2.92 0.75
N LEU A 55 10.95 1.95 0.25
CA LEU A 55 11.04 0.59 0.77
C LEU A 55 12.41 0.38 1.42
N GLN A 56 12.43 -0.10 2.66
CA GLN A 56 13.65 -0.50 3.35
C GLN A 56 13.54 -1.94 3.85
N ASN A 57 14.48 -2.80 3.48
CA ASN A 57 14.54 -4.15 4.02
C ASN A 57 15.19 -4.13 5.41
N VAL A 58 14.45 -4.60 6.41
CA VAL A 58 14.86 -4.69 7.82
C VAL A 58 14.95 -6.14 8.34
N SER A 59 14.80 -7.14 7.45
CA SER A 59 14.72 -8.58 7.77
C SER A 59 16.06 -9.27 8.02
N GLY A 60 17.19 -8.57 7.82
CA GLY A 60 18.55 -9.13 8.00
C GLY A 60 19.01 -10.10 6.89
N LYS A 61 18.14 -10.41 5.92
CA LYS A 61 18.39 -11.29 4.76
C LYS A 61 17.95 -10.58 3.47
N ASN A 62 18.19 -11.19 2.31
CA ASN A 62 17.55 -10.71 1.09
C ASN A 62 16.06 -11.04 1.13
N THR A 63 15.23 -10.08 0.72
CA THR A 63 13.77 -10.22 0.69
C THR A 63 13.31 -9.81 -0.70
N ASP A 64 12.62 -10.72 -1.38
CA ASP A 64 11.90 -10.42 -2.62
C ASP A 64 10.66 -9.59 -2.29
N TRP A 65 10.23 -8.77 -3.25
CA TRP A 65 9.09 -7.89 -3.05
C TRP A 65 8.28 -7.70 -4.33
N ALA A 66 6.98 -7.46 -4.14
CA ALA A 66 6.05 -6.94 -5.12
C ALA A 66 5.43 -5.62 -4.60
N TYR A 67 5.65 -4.53 -5.34
CA TYR A 67 4.99 -3.24 -5.12
C TYR A 67 3.76 -3.20 -6.02
N ILE A 68 2.58 -3.20 -5.42
CA ILE A 68 1.30 -3.22 -6.14
C ILE A 68 0.58 -1.92 -5.83
N VAL A 69 0.07 -1.26 -6.87
CA VAL A 69 -0.79 -0.08 -6.72
C VAL A 69 -2.12 -0.33 -7.40
N GLN A 70 -3.19 -0.24 -6.61
CA GLN A 70 -4.58 -0.33 -7.04
C GLN A 70 -5.21 1.05 -6.97
N ILE A 71 -5.92 1.44 -8.02
CA ILE A 71 -6.63 2.72 -8.10
C ILE A 71 -8.10 2.44 -8.37
N SER A 72 -8.97 2.98 -7.52
CA SER A 72 -10.42 2.84 -7.65
C SER A 72 -11.11 4.18 -7.78
N ASP A 73 -12.17 4.25 -8.58
CA ASP A 73 -13.02 5.43 -8.70
C ASP A 73 -13.95 5.60 -7.48
N ALA A 74 -14.75 6.66 -7.48
CA ALA A 74 -15.70 6.96 -6.41
C ALA A 74 -16.83 5.91 -6.24
N ASN A 75 -17.06 5.06 -7.25
CA ASN A 75 -18.01 3.94 -7.17
C ASN A 75 -17.36 2.66 -6.62
N GLY A 76 -16.05 2.68 -6.37
CA GLY A 76 -15.27 1.52 -5.95
C GLY A 76 -14.86 0.61 -7.11
N ALA A 77 -15.04 1.02 -8.37
CA ALA A 77 -14.55 0.27 -9.52
C ALA A 77 -13.03 0.47 -9.63
N ILE A 78 -12.27 -0.63 -9.74
CA ILE A 78 -10.83 -0.58 -10.01
C ILE A 78 -10.64 -0.09 -11.45
N VAL A 79 -9.99 1.07 -11.59
CA VAL A 79 -9.72 1.71 -12.88
C VAL A 79 -8.27 1.54 -13.33
N ASP A 80 -7.36 1.22 -12.41
CA ASP A 80 -5.96 0.89 -12.70
C ASP A 80 -5.44 -0.09 -11.65
N LEU A 81 -4.64 -1.04 -12.09
CA LEU A 81 -3.91 -1.98 -11.24
C LEU A 81 -2.58 -2.30 -11.91
N ASN A 82 -1.49 -1.93 -11.25
CA ASN A 82 -0.15 -2.16 -11.78
C ASN A 82 0.79 -2.64 -10.66
N TYR A 83 1.89 -3.26 -11.06
CA TYR A 83 2.87 -3.78 -10.11
C TYR A 83 4.29 -3.74 -10.65
N ALA A 84 5.25 -3.72 -9.72
CA ALA A 84 6.66 -3.95 -9.98
C ALA A 84 7.18 -4.98 -8.98
N THR A 85 8.15 -5.79 -9.40
CA THR A 85 8.79 -6.79 -8.52
C THR A 85 10.29 -6.58 -8.48
N GLY A 86 10.92 -7.02 -7.40
CA GLY A 86 12.37 -7.01 -7.29
C GLY A 86 12.86 -7.78 -6.08
N SER A 87 14.14 -7.58 -5.77
CA SER A 87 14.76 -8.10 -4.57
C SER A 87 15.47 -6.96 -3.85
N LEU A 88 15.32 -6.91 -2.52
CA LEU A 88 15.99 -5.97 -1.64
C LEU A 88 17.03 -6.72 -0.83
N VAL A 89 18.29 -6.32 -0.94
CA VAL A 89 19.34 -6.83 -0.07
C VAL A 89 19.11 -6.31 1.36
N SER A 90 19.54 -7.06 2.36
CA SER A 90 19.44 -6.63 3.77
C SER A 90 19.92 -5.19 3.98
N ASN A 91 19.13 -4.40 4.72
CA ASN A 91 19.37 -2.97 5.02
C ASN A 91 19.37 -2.02 3.81
N GLN A 92 19.08 -2.52 2.60
CA GLN A 92 18.93 -1.66 1.43
C GLN A 92 17.66 -0.83 1.53
N THR A 93 17.75 0.42 1.09
CA THR A 93 16.60 1.28 0.82
C THR A 93 16.51 1.55 -0.69
N LEU A 94 15.30 1.53 -1.24
CA LEU A 94 15.01 1.96 -2.61
C LEU A 94 13.66 2.66 -2.66
N THR A 95 13.40 3.39 -3.74
CA THR A 95 12.09 3.95 -4.03
C THR A 95 11.42 3.13 -5.12
N ALA A 96 10.32 2.46 -4.78
CA ALA A 96 9.46 1.79 -5.75
C ALA A 96 8.52 2.83 -6.36
N ALA A 97 8.29 2.76 -7.66
CA ALA A 97 7.50 3.74 -8.40
C ALA A 97 6.70 3.07 -9.52
N LEU A 98 5.43 3.47 -9.66
CA LEU A 98 4.58 3.11 -10.80
C LEU A 98 3.96 4.37 -11.37
N SER A 99 3.85 4.44 -12.69
CA SER A 99 3.22 5.56 -13.37
C SER A 99 1.74 5.29 -13.62
N TRP A 100 0.92 6.32 -13.48
CA TRP A 100 -0.51 6.30 -13.79
C TRP A 100 -0.91 7.59 -14.51
N THR A 101 -1.85 7.52 -15.45
CA THR A 101 -2.37 8.69 -16.18
C THR A 101 -3.90 8.66 -16.16
N PRO A 102 -4.57 9.52 -15.39
CA PRO A 102 -6.02 9.58 -15.36
C PRO A 102 -6.57 10.23 -16.63
N HIS A 103 -7.51 9.56 -17.30
CA HIS A 103 -8.17 10.08 -18.51
C HIS A 103 -9.54 10.71 -18.24
N ILE A 104 -10.00 10.66 -16.99
CA ILE A 104 -11.31 11.19 -16.57
C ILE A 104 -11.11 11.95 -15.26
N SER A 105 -11.74 13.12 -15.13
CA SER A 105 -11.73 13.88 -13.87
C SER A 105 -12.59 13.19 -12.81
N GLY A 106 -12.21 13.33 -11.55
CA GLY A 106 -12.88 12.67 -10.44
C GLY A 106 -11.97 12.44 -9.24
N THR A 107 -12.56 11.88 -8.18
CA THR A 107 -11.83 11.48 -6.97
C THR A 107 -11.52 9.99 -7.04
N TYR A 108 -10.25 9.67 -6.79
CA TYR A 108 -9.72 8.31 -6.84
C TYR A 108 -9.14 7.93 -5.49
N LYS A 109 -9.37 6.67 -5.09
CA LYS A 109 -8.68 6.02 -3.97
C LYS A 109 -7.49 5.25 -4.52
N ILE A 110 -6.32 5.48 -3.98
CA ILE A 110 -5.08 4.78 -4.32
C ILE A 110 -4.67 3.94 -3.11
N GLU A 111 -4.49 2.64 -3.33
CA GLU A 111 -4.02 1.69 -2.34
C GLU A 111 -2.70 1.07 -2.82
N ALA A 112 -1.66 1.17 -1.99
CA ALA A 112 -0.35 0.62 -2.25
C ALA A 112 -0.04 -0.54 -1.29
N PHE A 113 0.40 -1.66 -1.84
CA PHE A 113 0.70 -2.89 -1.10
C PHE A 113 2.14 -3.33 -1.38
N ILE A 114 2.81 -3.83 -0.33
CA ILE A 114 4.13 -4.47 -0.44
C ILE A 114 3.96 -5.93 -0.04
N TRP A 115 4.01 -6.84 -1.01
CA TRP A 115 3.93 -8.29 -0.79
C TRP A 115 5.29 -8.95 -1.06
N ASP A 116 5.47 -10.19 -0.64
CA ASP A 116 6.67 -10.99 -0.92
C ASP A 116 6.77 -11.38 -2.40
N ASP A 117 5.66 -11.83 -2.98
CA ASP A 117 5.49 -12.15 -4.38
C ASP A 117 4.07 -11.84 -4.88
N LEU A 118 3.69 -12.42 -6.03
CA LEU A 118 2.38 -12.24 -6.67
C LEU A 118 1.56 -13.53 -6.73
N ARG A 119 2.05 -14.61 -6.11
CA ARG A 119 1.46 -15.95 -6.11
C ARG A 119 0.57 -16.14 -4.90
N ASP A 120 1.04 -15.67 -3.75
CA ASP A 120 0.32 -15.75 -2.48
C ASP A 120 0.11 -14.34 -1.90
N ILE A 121 -0.86 -14.22 -0.98
CA ILE A 121 -1.12 -12.95 -0.28
C ILE A 121 -0.30 -12.97 1.02
N ASP A 122 0.97 -12.54 0.94
CA ASP A 122 1.82 -12.36 2.12
C ASP A 122 2.37 -10.91 2.19
N PRO A 123 1.73 -10.02 2.97
CA PRO A 123 2.14 -8.62 3.05
C PRO A 123 3.39 -8.43 3.92
N LEU A 124 4.42 -7.82 3.33
CA LEU A 124 5.67 -7.47 4.01
C LEU A 124 5.58 -6.19 4.85
N ALA A 125 4.68 -5.29 4.47
CA ALA A 125 4.46 -3.99 5.11
C ALA A 125 2.96 -3.64 5.17
N PRO A 126 2.52 -2.80 6.13
CA PRO A 126 1.15 -2.29 6.16
C PRO A 126 0.78 -1.59 4.85
N MET A 127 -0.46 -1.77 4.40
CA MET A 127 -0.96 -1.08 3.21
C MET A 127 -0.99 0.44 3.43
N THR A 128 -0.73 1.20 2.36
CA THR A 128 -0.90 2.65 2.35
C THR A 128 -2.13 3.03 1.54
N THR A 129 -2.96 3.92 2.05
CA THR A 129 -4.13 4.47 1.36
C THR A 129 -3.97 5.98 1.16
N SER A 130 -4.32 6.47 -0.01
CA SER A 130 -4.36 7.90 -0.35
C SER A 130 -5.57 8.21 -1.21
N THR A 131 -6.01 9.46 -1.19
CA THR A 131 -7.10 9.95 -2.04
C THR A 131 -6.59 11.13 -2.83
N ILE A 132 -6.89 11.16 -4.13
CA ILE A 132 -6.50 12.26 -5.02
C ILE A 132 -7.70 12.69 -5.89
N THR A 133 -7.86 13.98 -6.09
CA THR A 133 -8.88 14.54 -7.00
C THR A 133 -8.19 15.06 -8.25
N VAL A 134 -8.58 14.51 -9.40
CA VAL A 134 -8.15 14.92 -10.73
C VAL A 134 -9.19 15.88 -11.30
N THR A 135 -8.74 17.04 -11.81
CA THR A 135 -9.61 18.07 -12.40
C THR A 135 -9.50 18.14 -13.91
#